data_AF-A0A1Z8RT71-F1
#
_entry.id   AF-A0A1Z8RT71-F1
#
_cell.length_a   1.000
_cell.length_b   1.000
_cell.length_c   1.000
_cell.angle_alpha   90.00
_cell.angle_beta   90.00
_cell.angle_gamma   90.00
#
_symmetry.space_group_name_H-M   'P 1'
#
loop_
_entity.id
_entity.type
_entity.pdbx_description
1 polymer ?
#
loop_
_entity_poly.entity_id
_entity_poly.type
_entity_poly.pdbx_seq_one_letter_code
_entity_poly.pdbx_strand_id
1 'polypeptide(L)' 'MLWYSDGMRLGFWRTSTQLIVEVPVIEGMPELGTQQKVTWKKGFVSGVETPTIGLFFSTSLISCLLLRRRQSK' A
#
# COMPACT_ATOMS: atom_id res chain seq x y z
N MET A 1 9.10 2.51 -17.42
CA MET A 1 8.77 1.11 -17.10
C MET A 1 9.72 0.49 -16.04
N LEU A 2 10.42 1.29 -15.21
CA LEU A 2 11.34 0.75 -14.19
C LEU A 2 10.62 0.29 -12.89
N TRP A 3 9.40 0.75 -12.64
CA TRP A 3 8.68 0.46 -11.39
C TRP A 3 8.21 -1.00 -11.24
N TYR A 4 8.11 -1.74 -12.34
CA TYR A 4 7.67 -3.14 -12.32
C TYR A 4 8.74 -4.09 -11.78
N SER A 5 10.01 -3.72 -11.91
CA SER A 5 11.15 -4.58 -11.58
C SER A 5 11.57 -4.50 -10.12
N ASP A 6 11.18 -3.45 -9.40
CA ASP A 6 11.55 -3.20 -7.99
C ASP A 6 10.59 -3.82 -6.96
N GLY A 7 9.79 -4.81 -7.38
CA GLY A 7 8.90 -5.52 -6.47
C GLY A 7 7.62 -4.74 -6.18
N MET A 8 6.84 -4.52 -7.24
CA MET A 8 5.45 -4.10 -7.12
C MET A 8 4.68 -5.14 -6.30
N ARG A 9 4.65 -4.95 -4.98
CA ARG A 9 3.87 -5.76 -4.06
C ARG A 9 2.43 -5.34 -4.24
N LEU A 10 1.63 -6.22 -4.84
CA LEU A 10 0.17 -6.06 -4.93
C LEU A 10 -0.35 -5.80 -3.51
N GLY A 11 -0.75 -4.57 -3.28
CA GLY A 11 -1.11 -4.03 -1.97
C GLY A 11 -2.61 -4.00 -1.79
N PHE A 12 -3.35 -4.79 -2.58
CA PHE A 12 -4.79 -4.84 -2.52
C PHE A 12 -5.19 -5.31 -1.11
N TRP A 13 -5.71 -4.38 -0.30
CA TRP A 13 -6.24 -4.67 1.03
C TRP A 13 -5.23 -5.20 2.05
N ARG A 14 -3.96 -4.77 1.98
CA ARG A 14 -2.98 -5.13 3.00
C ARG A 14 -3.11 -4.24 4.25
N THR A 15 -3.59 -4.81 5.35
CA THR A 15 -3.85 -4.12 6.62
C THR A 15 -2.70 -4.19 7.63
N SER A 16 -1.64 -4.95 7.31
CA SER A 16 -0.46 -5.10 8.16
C SER A 16 0.83 -5.11 7.33
N THR A 17 1.84 -4.40 7.83
CA THR A 17 3.18 -4.42 7.26
C THR A 17 4.13 -5.06 8.26
N GLN A 18 4.92 -6.01 7.78
CA GLN A 18 5.98 -6.62 8.56
C GLN A 18 7.17 -5.66 8.61
N LEU A 19 7.55 -5.24 9.82
CA LEU A 19 8.79 -4.50 10.08
C LEU A 19 9.72 -5.41 10.86
N ILE A 20 10.92 -5.63 10.33
CA ILE A 20 11.98 -6.32 11.05
C ILE A 20 12.75 -5.24 11.80
N VAL A 21 12.73 -5.30 13.13
CA VAL A 21 13.43 -4.36 13.99
C VAL A 21 14.44 -5.14 14.80
N GLU A 22 15.69 -4.68 14.83
CA GLU A 22 16.72 -5.25 15.69
C GLU A 22 16.55 -4.70 17.10
N VAL A 23 16.36 -5.61 18.07
CA VAL A 23 16.12 -5.28 19.48
C VAL A 23 17.16 -6.03 20.31
N PRO A 24 17.75 -5.44 21.37
CA PRO A 24 18.69 -6.15 22.23
C PRO A 24 18.03 -7.41 22.82
N VAL A 25 18.82 -8.48 22.96
CA VAL A 25 18.34 -9.77 23.50
C VAL A 25 17.82 -9.60 24.93
N ILE A 26 18.44 -8.74 25.72
CA ILE A 26 18.04 -8.39 27.08
C ILE A 26 17.90 -6.87 27.18
N GLU A 27 16.73 -6.40 27.64
CA GLU A 27 16.52 -4.97 27.90
C GLU A 27 17.52 -4.48 28.97
N GLY A 28 18.36 -3.50 28.60
CA GLY A 28 19.37 -2.92 29.48
C GLY A 28 20.79 -3.51 29.37
N MET A 29 21.02 -4.54 28.55
CA MET A 29 22.35 -5.10 28.29
C MET A 29 22.61 -5.24 26.78
N PRO A 30 23.06 -4.16 26.10
CA PRO A 30 23.30 -4.18 24.65
C PRO A 30 24.50 -5.03 24.23
N GLU A 31 25.44 -5.31 25.15
CA GLU A 31 26.69 -6.05 24.89
C GLU A 31 26.47 -7.55 24.57
N LEU A 32 25.29 -8.09 24.89
CA LEU A 32 24.94 -9.50 24.66
C LEU A 32 24.43 -9.77 23.24
N GLY A 33 24.44 -8.75 22.37
CA GLY A 33 24.02 -8.84 20.98
C GLY A 33 22.56 -8.45 20.75
N THR A 34 22.18 -8.41 19.47
CA THR A 34 20.85 -8.03 19.00
C THR A 34 20.08 -9.23 18.45
N GLN A 35 18.77 -9.22 18.62
CA GLN A 35 17.83 -10.17 18.04
C GLN A 35 16.94 -9.45 17.02
N GLN A 36 16.69 -10.08 15.87
CA GLN A 36 15.68 -9.59 14.94
C GLN A 36 14.29 -9.91 15.47
N LYS A 37 13.54 -8.86 15.82
CA LYS A 37 12.15 -8.96 16.26
C LYS A 37 11.23 -8.60 15.09
N VAL A 38 10.41 -9.57 14.68
CA VAL A 38 9.37 -9.32 13.68
C VAL A 38 8.22 -8.58 14.35
N THR A 39 8.05 -7.30 14.02
CA THR A 39 6.97 -6.45 14.54
C THR A 39 5.95 -6.20 13.45
N TRP A 40 4.69 -6.50 13.73
CA TRP A 40 3.58 -6.28 12.80
C TRP A 40 2.94 -4.92 13.08
N LYS A 41 3.18 -3.94 12.20
CA LYS A 41 2.53 -2.63 12.30
C LYS A 41 1.19 -2.67 11.58
N LYS A 42 0.11 -2.44 12.32
CA LYS A 42 -1.23 -2.24 11.76
C LYS A 42 -1.27 -0.87 11.09
N GLY A 43 -1.58 -0.85 9.81
CA GLY A 43 -1.64 0.36 9.01
C GLY A 43 -2.27 0.04 7.67
N PHE A 44 -3.17 0.91 7.20
CA PHE A 44 -3.74 0.76 5.87
C PHE A 44 -2.66 1.07 4.85
N VAL A 45 -2.18 0.05 4.15
CA VAL A 45 -1.20 0.19 3.07
C VAL A 45 -1.89 -0.19 1.78
N SER A 46 -2.38 0.81 1.05
CA SER A 46 -2.87 0.64 -0.31
C SER A 46 -1.71 0.75 -1.29
N GLY A 47 -1.57 -0.23 -2.18
CA GLY A 47 -0.68 -0.10 -3.34
C GLY A 47 -1.15 1.02 -4.28
N VAL A 48 -0.28 1.44 -5.21
CA VAL A 48 -0.60 2.44 -6.26
C VAL A 48 -1.83 2.06 -7.10
N GLU A 49 -2.16 0.78 -7.11
CA GLU A 49 -3.30 0.20 -7.80
C GLU A 49 -4.63 0.75 -7.27
N THR A 50 -4.78 0.92 -5.95
CA THR A 50 -6.04 1.36 -5.34
C THR A 50 -6.46 2.77 -5.76
N PRO A 51 -5.61 3.82 -5.71
CA PRO A 51 -5.98 5.12 -6.25
C PRO A 51 -6.14 5.11 -7.77
N THR A 52 -5.35 4.31 -8.50
CA THR A 52 -5.45 4.23 -9.97
C THR A 52 -6.79 3.66 -10.43
N ILE A 53 -7.26 2.59 -9.79
CA ILE A 53 -8.59 2.00 -10.05
C ILE A 53 -9.68 3.01 -9.69
N GLY A 54 -9.57 3.68 -8.54
CA GLY A 54 -10.54 4.71 -8.13
C GLY A 54 -10.66 5.86 -9.15
N LEU A 55 -9.53 6.34 -9.67
CA LEU A 55 -9.51 7.36 -10.73
C LEU A 55 -10.12 6.84 -12.04
N PHE A 56 -9.82 5.60 -12.42
CA PHE A 56 -10.41 5.00 -13.62
C PHE A 56 -11.95 4.91 -13.52
N PHE A 57 -12.48 4.47 -12.38
CA PHE A 57 -13.93 4.44 -12.17
C PHE A 57 -14.56 5.84 -12.16
N SER A 58 -13.91 6.80 -11.49
CA SER A 58 -14.39 8.19 -11.42
C SER A 58 -14.46 8.84 -12.81
N THR A 59 -13.38 8.75 -13.58
CA THR A 59 -13.30 9.30 -14.94
C THR A 59 -14.31 8.62 -15.88
N SER A 60 -14.46 7.31 -15.80
CA SER A 60 -15.46 6.55 -16.57
C SER A 60 -16.89 7.00 -16.27
N LEU A 61 -17.25 7.16 -14.99
CA LEU A 61 -18.56 7.66 -14.57
C LEU A 61 -18.82 9.07 -15.08
N ILE A 62 -17.85 9.98 -14.93
CA ILE A 62 -17.96 11.36 -15.41
C ILE A 62 -18.16 11.39 -16.92
N SER A 63 -17.36 10.61 -17.67
CA SER A 63 -17.50 10.50 -19.13
C SER A 63 -18.89 10.00 -19.52
N CYS A 64 -19.39 8.95 -18.87
CA CYS A 64 -20.72 8.40 -19.11
C CYS A 64 -21.83 9.44 -18.85
N LEU A 65 -21.74 10.20 -17.75
CA LEU A 65 -22.69 11.26 -17.43
C LEU A 65 -22.67 12.40 -18.46
N LEU A 66 -21.49 12.80 -18.94
CA LEU A 66 -21.34 13.83 -19.97
C LEU A 66 -21.92 13.38 -21.31
N LEU A 67 -21.67 12.14 -21.72
CA LEU A 67 -22.25 11.56 -22.94
C LEU A 67 -23.79 11.49 -22.86
N ARG A 68 -24.33 11.06 -21.71
CA ARG A 68 -25.79 11.04 -21.49
C ARG A 68 -26.40 12.44 -21.56
N ARG A 69 -25.76 13.45 -20.93
CA ARG A 69 -26.25 14.84 -21.02
C ARG A 69 -26.23 15.38 -22.45
N ARG A 70 -25.25 14.98 -23.26
CA ARG A 70 -25.13 15.41 -24.66
C ARG A 70 -26.20 14.81 -25.57
N GLN A 71 -26.70 13.61 -25.24
CA GLN A 71 -27.79 12.93 -25.96
C GLN A 71 -29.20 13.42 -25.55
N SER A 72 -29.31 14.13 -24.42
CA SER A 72 -30.58 14.66 -23.90
C SER A 72 -30.87 16.10 -24.35
N LYS A 73 -30.01 16.69 -25.18
CA LYS A 73 -30.12 18.04 -25.74
C LYS A 73 -30.32 17.94 -27.24
#